data_AF-A0A3D2L4M4-F1
#
_entry.id   AF-A0A3D2L4M4-F1
#
_cell.length_a   1.000
_cell.length_b   1.000
_cell.length_c   1.000
_cell.angle_alpha   90.00
_cell.angle_beta   90.00
_cell.angle_gamma   90.00
#
_symmetry.space_group_name_H-M   'P 1'
#
loop_
_entity.id
_entity.type
_entity.pdbx_description
1 polymer ?
#
loop_
_entity_poly.entity_id
_entity_poly.type
_entity_poly.pdbx_seq_one_letter_code
_entity_poly.pdbx_strand_id
1 'polypeptide(L)'
;MVRVLERCEAYRMQTSNALSCRIGSLIDTWAVAERENKLPNRPAMRITAGEIRRASVEIDAGKGTVNRPDEVIFATDSLAKGYILDTAVEAAIAASPKVSGLLMNIGGDIRTWGAGPQDGQWAVAITRGSELGEGGSALEGRVQINEGAVATSGSGPRDRLVGGQPYSHVISPADGWPVFHALTATVYASDAITADALATALLVMDLKRGLNLVESLPGVEAEIVTEDERHHQTSGWGGLKPEGKATSEIEASWTTGYEFSIEFEIPDQDIADYERPYVAVWIADKDRNLVRILMLAGQQARWMEENYYWHRRFGRKAGSLVDAISGPTRRPGQYKLVWDGRTDDGHTVGPGEYILHLEAAREHGEHQHESVTFTLSADAFNHEIEPGNELGHVSVRFGSTD
;
A
#
# COMPACT_ATOMS: atom_id res chain seq x y z
N MET A 1 22.15 6.89 9.44
CA MET A 1 22.32 5.43 9.58
C MET A 1 22.27 4.97 11.04
N VAL A 2 23.18 5.39 11.93
CA VAL A 2 23.22 4.87 13.33
C VAL A 2 21.91 5.07 14.10
N ARG A 3 21.28 6.25 14.00
CA ARG A 3 19.96 6.52 14.60
C ARG A 3 18.85 5.55 14.15
N VAL A 4 18.88 5.13 12.88
CA VAL A 4 17.90 4.15 12.34
C VAL A 4 18.13 2.78 12.98
N LEU A 5 19.39 2.38 13.16
CA LEU A 5 19.74 1.11 13.80
C LEU A 5 19.38 1.10 15.29
N GLU A 6 19.54 2.22 16.00
CA GLU A 6 19.05 2.35 17.39
C GLU A 6 17.54 2.17 17.47
N ARG A 7 16.80 2.80 16.55
CA ARG A 7 15.34 2.65 16.47
C ARG A 7 14.94 1.22 16.12
N CYS A 8 15.63 0.59 15.18
CA CYS A 8 15.46 -0.83 14.88
C CYS A 8 15.59 -1.71 16.13
N GLU A 9 16.62 -1.50 16.95
CA GLU A 9 16.81 -2.27 18.18
C GLU A 9 15.73 -1.99 19.23
N ALA A 10 15.30 -0.73 19.35
CA ALA A 10 14.19 -0.36 20.23
C ALA A 10 12.89 -1.07 19.83
N TYR A 11 12.51 -1.04 18.55
CA TYR A 11 11.32 -1.74 18.05
C TYR A 11 11.47 -3.25 18.14
N ARG A 12 12.67 -3.81 17.95
CA ARG A 12 12.92 -5.24 18.17
C ARG A 12 12.60 -5.65 19.60
N MET A 13 12.94 -4.83 20.59
CA MET A 13 12.58 -5.09 21.98
C MET A 13 11.09 -4.89 22.24
N GLN A 14 10.52 -3.77 21.78
CA GLN A 14 9.11 -3.40 21.99
C GLN A 14 8.14 -4.42 21.39
N THR A 15 8.43 -4.91 20.19
CA THR A 15 7.60 -5.88 19.47
C THR A 15 7.92 -7.34 19.85
N SER A 16 8.80 -7.56 20.84
CA SER A 16 9.29 -8.89 21.20
C SER A 16 9.85 -9.69 20.01
N ASN A 17 10.64 -9.01 19.17
CA ASN A 17 11.29 -9.53 17.97
C ASN A 17 10.34 -9.89 16.82
N ALA A 18 9.10 -9.38 16.81
CA ALA A 18 8.24 -9.46 15.63
C ALA A 18 8.75 -8.55 14.50
N LEU A 19 9.32 -7.40 14.85
CA LEU A 19 10.14 -6.59 13.95
C LEU A 19 11.63 -6.76 14.32
N SER A 20 12.50 -6.93 13.34
CA SER A 20 13.95 -6.92 13.57
C SER A 20 14.66 -6.54 12.30
N CYS A 21 15.51 -5.51 12.37
CA CYS A 21 16.36 -5.15 11.24
C CYS A 21 17.56 -6.09 11.09
N ARG A 22 17.80 -7.02 12.02
CA ARG A 22 18.97 -7.91 12.00
C ARG A 22 18.88 -9.05 10.98
N ILE A 23 17.78 -9.14 10.23
CA ILE A 23 17.40 -10.30 9.42
C ILE A 23 17.96 -10.28 7.99
N GLY A 24 18.93 -9.41 7.67
CA GLY A 24 19.44 -9.23 6.31
C GLY A 24 19.90 -10.53 5.66
N SER A 25 20.62 -11.39 6.39
CA SER A 25 21.08 -12.69 5.88
C SER A 25 19.92 -13.67 5.58
N LEU A 26 18.78 -13.55 6.29
CA LEU A 26 17.57 -14.32 5.99
C LEU A 26 16.90 -13.81 4.71
N ILE A 27 16.83 -12.48 4.54
CA ILE A 27 16.33 -11.82 3.32
C ILE A 27 17.16 -12.24 2.10
N ASP A 28 18.49 -12.25 2.24
CA ASP A 28 19.44 -12.66 1.19
C ASP A 28 19.23 -14.14 0.83
N THR A 29 19.03 -15.00 1.83
CA THR A 29 18.78 -16.43 1.59
C THR A 29 17.50 -16.64 0.78
N TRP A 30 16.44 -15.89 1.05
CA TRP A 30 15.23 -15.90 0.23
C TRP A 30 15.46 -15.35 -1.18
N ALA A 31 16.43 -14.45 -1.38
CA ALA A 31 16.68 -13.83 -2.69
C ALA A 31 17.40 -14.81 -3.59
N VAL A 32 18.33 -15.56 -3.00
CA VAL A 32 18.94 -16.73 -3.63
C VAL A 32 17.89 -17.80 -3.94
N ALA A 33 16.96 -18.07 -3.02
CA ALA A 33 15.89 -19.06 -3.24
C ALA A 33 15.01 -18.75 -4.46
N GLU A 34 14.61 -17.50 -4.61
CA GLU A 34 13.86 -17.00 -5.79
C GLU A 34 14.68 -17.16 -7.07
N ARG A 35 15.92 -16.65 -7.08
CA ARG A 35 16.80 -16.70 -8.25
C ARG A 35 17.13 -18.13 -8.69
N GLU A 36 17.33 -19.04 -7.73
CA GLU A 36 17.65 -20.45 -8.00
C GLU A 36 16.39 -21.32 -8.12
N ASN A 37 15.21 -20.74 -7.96
CA ASN A 37 13.92 -21.41 -7.97
C ASN A 37 13.87 -22.63 -7.03
N LYS A 38 14.52 -22.52 -5.87
CA LYS A 38 14.72 -23.61 -4.90
C LYS A 38 14.49 -23.14 -3.48
N LEU A 39 13.64 -23.84 -2.74
CA LEU A 39 13.33 -23.48 -1.37
C LEU A 39 14.55 -23.55 -0.44
N PRO A 40 14.67 -22.59 0.49
CA PRO A 40 15.72 -22.63 1.50
C PRO A 40 15.48 -23.79 2.47
N ASN A 41 16.56 -24.29 3.08
CA ASN A 41 16.47 -25.33 4.09
C ASN A 41 15.85 -24.75 5.37
N ARG A 42 14.58 -25.11 5.66
CA ARG A 42 13.84 -24.56 6.81
C ARG A 42 14.54 -24.79 8.18
N PRO A 43 15.10 -25.97 8.49
CA PRO A 43 15.90 -26.14 9.70
C PRO A 43 17.08 -25.17 9.80
N ALA A 44 17.84 -24.96 8.71
CA ALA A 44 18.96 -24.03 8.67
C ALA A 44 18.49 -22.57 8.89
N MET A 45 17.40 -22.14 8.23
CA MET A 45 16.81 -20.81 8.42
C MET A 45 16.47 -20.54 9.89
N ARG A 46 15.88 -21.53 10.58
CA ARG A 46 15.51 -21.42 11.98
C ARG A 46 16.72 -21.33 12.91
N ILE A 47 17.82 -22.02 12.58
CA ILE A 47 19.09 -21.93 13.32
C ILE A 47 19.64 -20.51 13.19
N THR A 48 19.78 -20.01 11.95
CA THR A 48 20.29 -18.67 11.65
C THR A 48 19.44 -17.57 12.28
N ALA A 49 18.11 -17.65 12.20
CA ALA A 49 17.21 -16.72 12.86
C ALA A 49 17.41 -16.70 14.40
N GLY A 50 17.64 -17.88 14.99
CA GLY A 50 17.94 -18.01 16.41
C GLY A 50 19.27 -17.37 16.80
N GLU A 51 20.31 -17.53 15.99
CA GLU A 51 21.65 -16.93 16.20
C GLU A 51 21.57 -15.40 16.12
N ILE A 52 21.01 -14.86 15.04
CA ILE A 52 20.78 -13.43 14.83
C ILE A 52 20.00 -12.79 15.98
N ARG A 53 18.95 -13.46 16.45
CA ARG A 53 18.10 -12.98 17.56
C ARG A 53 18.87 -12.89 18.88
N ARG A 54 19.80 -13.80 19.13
CA ARG A 54 20.60 -13.86 20.38
C ARG A 54 21.92 -13.09 20.30
N ALA A 55 22.33 -12.70 19.11
CA ALA A 55 23.57 -11.98 18.87
C ALA A 55 23.65 -10.71 19.75
N SER A 56 24.83 -10.45 20.30
CA SER A 56 25.10 -9.18 20.96
C SER A 56 25.35 -8.12 19.89
N VAL A 57 24.63 -7.00 19.95
CA VAL A 57 24.87 -5.83 19.11
C VAL A 57 25.00 -4.63 20.03
N GLU A 58 26.09 -3.89 19.87
CA GLU A 58 26.33 -2.64 20.59
C GLU A 58 26.31 -1.48 19.59
N ILE A 59 25.45 -0.50 19.84
CA ILE A 59 25.35 0.71 19.04
C ILE A 59 25.76 1.89 19.91
N ASP A 60 26.75 2.65 19.47
CA ASP A 60 27.19 3.90 20.11
C ASP A 60 26.91 5.05 19.13
N ALA A 61 25.76 5.71 19.27
CA ALA A 61 25.42 6.87 18.46
C ALA A 61 26.30 8.09 18.71
N GLY A 62 26.89 8.23 19.89
CA GLY A 62 27.80 9.33 20.20
C GLY A 62 29.09 9.24 19.37
N LYS A 63 29.60 8.02 19.18
CA LYS A 63 30.77 7.74 18.32
C LYS A 63 30.42 7.37 16.88
N GLY A 64 29.16 7.10 16.59
CA GLY A 64 28.71 6.65 15.28
C GLY A 64 29.17 5.23 14.93
N THR A 65 29.39 4.36 15.92
CA THR A 65 29.93 3.01 15.74
C THR A 65 28.90 1.92 16.05
N VAL A 66 28.97 0.82 15.32
CA VAL A 66 28.16 -0.39 15.56
C VAL A 66 29.08 -1.59 15.65
N ASN A 67 29.02 -2.31 16.75
CA ASN A 67 29.71 -3.58 16.95
C ASN A 67 28.68 -4.72 16.90
N ARG A 68 28.91 -5.69 16.00
CA ARG A 68 28.01 -6.81 15.73
C ARG A 68 28.83 -8.01 15.26
N PRO A 69 28.36 -9.25 15.48
CA PRO A 69 28.97 -10.41 14.86
C PRO A 69 28.61 -10.48 13.36
N ASP A 70 29.35 -11.30 12.62
CA ASP A 70 29.26 -11.37 11.16
C ASP A 70 27.89 -11.85 10.67
N GLU A 71 27.23 -12.73 11.42
CA GLU A 71 25.91 -13.27 11.08
C GLU A 71 24.78 -12.22 11.09
N VAL A 72 24.96 -11.10 11.80
CA VAL A 72 23.95 -10.03 11.88
C VAL A 72 24.13 -9.06 10.72
N ILE A 73 23.35 -9.21 9.66
CA ILE A 73 23.30 -8.21 8.59
C ILE A 73 22.07 -7.33 8.81
N PHE A 74 22.27 -6.01 8.81
CA PHE A 74 21.16 -5.08 8.99
C PHE A 74 20.44 -4.81 7.66
N ALA A 75 19.13 -5.04 7.64
CA ALA A 75 18.19 -4.61 6.62
C ALA A 75 17.17 -3.67 7.27
N THR A 76 17.09 -2.42 6.80
CA THR A 76 16.32 -1.35 7.46
C THR A 76 15.05 -0.98 6.71
N ASP A 77 14.66 -1.75 5.70
CA ASP A 77 13.58 -1.47 4.75
C ASP A 77 12.22 -1.20 5.43
N SER A 78 11.98 -1.80 6.61
CA SER A 78 10.76 -1.64 7.41
C SER A 78 10.73 -0.40 8.32
N LEU A 79 11.79 0.41 8.32
CA LEU A 79 11.86 1.71 9.01
C LEU A 79 12.37 2.84 8.12
N ALA A 80 13.04 2.50 7.01
CA ALA A 80 13.78 3.46 6.21
C ALA A 80 12.85 4.51 5.60
N LYS A 81 11.68 4.11 5.08
CA LYS A 81 10.72 5.04 4.46
C LYS A 81 10.19 6.00 5.51
N GLY A 82 9.77 5.48 6.67
CA GLY A 82 9.34 6.29 7.80
C GLY A 82 10.38 7.31 8.26
N TYR A 83 11.64 6.89 8.44
CA TYR A 83 12.73 7.80 8.82
C TYR A 83 12.98 8.91 7.78
N ILE A 84 12.96 8.55 6.49
CA ILE A 84 13.16 9.50 5.39
C ILE A 84 12.01 10.51 5.37
N LEU A 85 10.76 10.05 5.49
CA LEU A 85 9.58 10.91 5.55
C LEU A 85 9.66 11.93 6.69
N ASP A 86 9.95 11.48 7.92
CA ASP A 86 10.07 12.37 9.07
C ASP A 86 11.17 13.42 8.86
N THR A 87 12.35 12.98 8.42
CA THR A 87 13.50 13.87 8.17
C THR A 87 13.20 14.88 7.04
N ALA A 88 12.53 14.42 5.98
CA ALA A 88 12.19 15.25 4.82
C ALA A 88 11.15 16.31 5.18
N VAL A 89 10.11 15.95 5.94
CA VAL A 89 9.10 16.89 6.42
C VAL A 89 9.73 17.95 7.34
N GLU A 90 10.55 17.55 8.30
CA GLU A 90 11.29 18.49 9.16
C GLU A 90 12.14 19.48 8.35
N ALA A 91 12.90 18.97 7.37
CA ALA A 91 13.72 19.80 6.50
C ALA A 91 12.88 20.77 5.65
N ALA A 92 11.75 20.31 5.11
CA ALA A 92 10.86 21.14 4.29
C ALA A 92 10.20 22.26 5.11
N ILE A 93 9.76 21.97 6.34
CA ILE A 93 9.21 22.97 7.26
C ILE A 93 10.26 24.05 7.56
N ALA A 94 11.50 23.63 7.86
CA ALA A 94 12.59 24.56 8.15
C ALA A 94 12.96 25.43 6.92
N ALA A 95 12.92 24.86 5.72
CA ALA A 95 13.22 25.57 4.48
C ALA A 95 12.10 26.52 4.03
N SER A 96 10.85 26.23 4.39
CA SER A 96 9.66 26.93 3.88
C SER A 96 8.72 27.39 5.01
N PRO A 97 9.13 28.35 5.86
CA PRO A 97 8.36 28.77 7.05
C PRO A 97 7.01 29.45 6.75
N LYS A 98 6.71 29.71 5.46
CA LYS A 98 5.43 30.29 5.02
C LYS A 98 4.39 29.24 4.63
N VAL A 99 4.76 27.97 4.55
CA VAL A 99 3.84 26.90 4.21
C VAL A 99 2.94 26.60 5.41
N SER A 100 1.63 26.48 5.17
CA SER A 100 0.62 26.20 6.21
C SER A 100 0.36 24.71 6.44
N GLY A 101 0.77 23.87 5.48
CA GLY A 101 0.64 22.42 5.56
C GLY A 101 1.44 21.70 4.48
N LEU A 102 1.88 20.48 4.78
CA LEU A 102 2.67 19.61 3.93
C LEU A 102 2.16 18.18 4.03
N LEU A 103 2.09 17.50 2.89
CA LEU A 103 1.93 16.05 2.81
C LEU A 103 3.09 15.49 2.00
N MET A 104 3.74 14.46 2.52
CA MET A 104 4.74 13.66 1.79
C MET A 104 4.30 12.22 1.72
N ASN A 105 4.51 11.60 0.55
CA ASN A 105 4.24 10.19 0.29
C ASN A 105 5.51 9.53 -0.24
N ILE A 106 5.96 8.45 0.41
CA ILE A 106 7.05 7.61 -0.10
C ILE A 106 6.57 6.16 -0.12
N GLY A 107 6.34 5.64 -1.33
CA GLY A 107 5.96 4.24 -1.53
C GLY A 107 4.65 3.83 -0.87
N GLY A 108 3.75 4.77 -0.60
CA GLY A 108 2.48 4.57 0.10
C GLY A 108 2.53 4.82 1.61
N ASP A 109 3.67 5.20 2.17
CA ASP A 109 3.72 5.73 3.54
C ASP A 109 3.56 7.25 3.49
N ILE A 110 2.66 7.77 4.33
CA ILE A 110 2.25 9.17 4.32
C ILE A 110 2.72 9.86 5.61
N ARG A 111 3.23 11.09 5.47
CA ARG A 111 3.52 12.01 6.59
C ARG A 111 2.88 13.37 6.31
N THR A 112 2.06 13.86 7.24
CA THR A 112 1.35 15.14 7.13
C THR A 112 1.71 16.11 8.25
N TRP A 113 1.89 17.37 7.92
CA TRP A 113 2.14 18.44 8.88
C TRP A 113 1.27 19.65 8.56
N GLY A 114 0.80 20.37 9.58
CA GLY A 114 -0.01 21.57 9.41
C GLY A 114 -1.39 21.31 8.80
N ALA A 115 -2.06 22.37 8.38
CA ALA A 115 -3.44 22.31 7.91
C ALA A 115 -3.54 21.69 6.52
N GLY A 116 -4.35 20.65 6.40
CA GLY A 116 -4.72 20.06 5.11
C GLY A 116 -5.88 20.79 4.42
N PRO A 117 -6.15 20.47 3.15
CA PRO A 117 -7.14 21.18 2.33
C PRO A 117 -8.59 20.86 2.72
N GLN A 118 -8.83 19.87 3.58
CA GLN A 118 -10.16 19.41 3.98
C GLN A 118 -10.56 20.03 5.33
N ASP A 119 -10.93 21.31 5.34
CA ASP A 119 -11.29 22.06 6.55
C ASP A 119 -10.21 22.01 7.65
N GLY A 120 -8.94 21.92 7.25
CA GLY A 120 -7.78 21.82 8.13
C GLY A 120 -7.25 20.40 8.34
N GLN A 121 -7.94 19.38 7.84
CA GLN A 121 -7.53 17.98 7.84
C GLN A 121 -6.95 17.52 6.50
N TRP A 122 -6.20 16.44 6.55
CA TRP A 122 -5.74 15.64 5.42
C TRP A 122 -6.58 14.37 5.31
N ALA A 123 -7.16 14.12 4.14
CA ALA A 123 -7.83 12.87 3.82
C ALA A 123 -6.83 11.88 3.21
N VAL A 124 -6.47 10.84 3.96
CA VAL A 124 -5.60 9.76 3.49
C VAL A 124 -6.44 8.53 3.23
N ALA A 125 -6.45 8.06 1.99
CA ALA A 125 -7.06 6.80 1.63
C ALA A 125 -6.15 5.62 2.00
N ILE A 126 -6.76 4.51 2.36
CA ILE A 126 -6.09 3.25 2.66
C ILE A 126 -6.51 2.23 1.60
N THR A 127 -5.53 1.61 0.94
CA THR A 127 -5.76 0.54 -0.02
C THR A 127 -6.40 -0.66 0.68
N ARG A 128 -7.50 -1.21 0.14
CA ARG A 128 -8.13 -2.40 0.71
C ARG A 128 -7.23 -3.63 0.61
N GLY A 129 -7.45 -4.58 1.51
CA GLY A 129 -6.84 -5.92 1.49
C GLY A 129 -7.06 -6.66 0.16
N SER A 130 -8.30 -6.68 -0.32
CA SER A 130 -8.70 -7.27 -1.60
C SER A 130 -8.15 -6.53 -2.81
N GLU A 131 -7.72 -5.29 -2.62
CA GLU A 131 -7.15 -4.43 -3.65
C GLU A 131 -5.60 -4.33 -3.51
N LEU A 132 -5.00 -5.16 -2.65
CA LEU A 132 -3.55 -5.24 -2.48
C LEU A 132 -2.94 -5.85 -3.73
N GLY A 133 -2.08 -5.08 -4.38
CA GLY A 133 -1.57 -5.52 -5.66
C GLY A 133 -2.62 -5.39 -6.74
N GLU A 134 -3.50 -4.41 -6.59
CA GLU A 134 -4.50 -4.07 -7.60
C GLU A 134 -4.51 -2.55 -7.81
N GLY A 135 -4.19 -1.76 -6.78
CA GLY A 135 -4.11 -0.30 -6.89
C GLY A 135 -5.42 0.40 -6.56
N GLY A 136 -6.34 -0.31 -5.91
CA GLY A 136 -7.71 0.08 -5.59
C GLY A 136 -7.98 1.48 -5.03
N SER A 137 -9.21 1.94 -5.26
CA SER A 137 -9.77 3.19 -4.75
C SER A 137 -10.45 3.05 -3.37
N ALA A 138 -9.68 3.37 -2.33
CA ALA A 138 -9.69 4.64 -1.63
C ALA A 138 -10.93 5.27 -0.96
N LEU A 139 -12.16 4.72 -0.98
CA LEU A 139 -13.29 5.45 -0.34
C LEU A 139 -14.04 4.77 0.81
N GLU A 140 -14.01 3.44 0.94
CA GLU A 140 -14.54 2.80 2.15
C GLU A 140 -13.52 2.75 3.32
N GLY A 141 -12.25 3.06 3.05
CA GLY A 141 -11.16 3.08 4.04
C GLY A 141 -10.34 4.35 3.99
N ARG A 142 -10.94 5.52 4.22
CA ARG A 142 -10.18 6.79 4.36
C ARG A 142 -10.09 7.21 5.82
N VAL A 143 -8.96 7.80 6.18
CA VAL A 143 -8.73 8.45 7.47
C VAL A 143 -8.54 9.95 7.28
N GLN A 144 -9.16 10.74 8.14
CA GLN A 144 -8.95 12.18 8.27
C GLN A 144 -8.00 12.43 9.43
N ILE A 145 -6.83 12.98 9.09
CA ILE A 145 -5.77 13.27 10.07
C ILE A 145 -5.40 14.74 10.00
N ASN A 146 -5.21 15.39 11.15
CA ASN A 146 -4.70 16.77 11.19
C ASN A 146 -3.19 16.79 10.92
N GLU A 147 -2.46 15.98 11.68
CA GLU A 147 -1.02 15.82 11.60
C GLU A 147 -0.67 14.37 11.93
N GLY A 148 0.52 13.93 11.52
CA GLY A 148 1.04 12.61 11.85
C GLY A 148 1.42 11.83 10.61
N ALA A 149 1.31 10.51 10.68
CA ALA A 149 1.67 9.61 9.62
C ALA A 149 0.72 8.43 9.52
N VAL A 150 0.58 7.88 8.31
CA VAL A 150 -0.16 6.66 8.02
C VAL A 150 0.73 5.77 7.16
N ALA A 151 1.00 4.54 7.61
CA ALA A 151 1.77 3.56 6.86
C ALA A 151 0.97 2.26 6.73
N THR A 152 1.08 1.60 5.58
CA THR A 152 0.37 0.35 5.30
C THR A 152 1.35 -0.71 4.83
N SER A 153 1.46 -1.78 5.60
CA SER A 153 2.15 -3.00 5.20
C SER A 153 1.13 -4.04 4.76
N GLY A 154 1.44 -4.79 3.71
CA GLY A 154 0.58 -5.89 3.26
C GLY A 154 1.36 -6.97 2.51
N SER A 155 0.75 -8.15 2.39
CA SER A 155 1.26 -9.30 1.63
C SER A 155 0.77 -9.23 0.17
N GLY A 156 1.48 -9.86 -0.78
CA GLY A 156 1.08 -9.98 -2.19
C GLY A 156 1.98 -9.22 -3.18
N PRO A 157 1.97 -7.88 -3.23
CA PRO A 157 2.61 -7.08 -4.29
C PRO A 157 4.13 -7.26 -4.48
N ARG A 158 4.79 -7.83 -3.47
CA ARG A 158 6.25 -8.05 -3.42
C ARG A 158 6.59 -9.51 -3.10
N ASP A 159 5.62 -10.40 -3.16
CA ASP A 159 5.83 -11.81 -2.89
C ASP A 159 6.81 -12.41 -3.90
N ARG A 160 7.66 -13.29 -3.40
CA ARG A 160 8.69 -13.99 -4.17
C ARG A 160 8.10 -15.25 -4.77
N LEU A 161 8.46 -15.54 -6.02
CA LEU A 161 8.04 -16.79 -6.67
C LEU A 161 9.16 -17.82 -6.55
N VAL A 162 8.92 -18.89 -5.77
CA VAL A 162 9.86 -20.02 -5.62
C VAL A 162 9.13 -21.32 -5.92
N GLY A 163 9.58 -22.03 -6.93
CA GLY A 163 8.95 -23.25 -7.43
C GLY A 163 7.53 -23.02 -7.97
N GLY A 164 7.23 -21.81 -8.46
CA GLY A 164 5.89 -21.43 -8.90
C GLY A 164 4.88 -21.23 -7.75
N GLN A 165 5.35 -21.06 -6.52
CA GLN A 165 4.52 -20.75 -5.36
C GLN A 165 4.91 -19.37 -4.79
N PRO A 166 3.94 -18.52 -4.41
CA PRO A 166 4.21 -17.21 -3.81
C PRO A 166 4.66 -17.34 -2.34
N TYR A 167 5.65 -16.54 -1.98
CA TYR A 167 6.15 -16.41 -0.62
C TYR A 167 6.24 -14.93 -0.23
N SER A 168 5.56 -14.53 0.83
CA SER A 168 5.56 -13.15 1.32
C SER A 168 6.99 -12.60 1.49
N HIS A 169 7.20 -11.34 1.12
CA HIS A 169 8.46 -10.65 1.39
C HIS A 169 8.63 -10.32 2.88
N VAL A 170 7.56 -10.39 3.67
CA VAL A 170 7.62 -10.21 5.12
C VAL A 170 8.06 -11.51 5.77
N ILE A 171 9.23 -11.49 6.39
CA ILE A 171 9.85 -12.66 7.01
C ILE A 171 9.74 -12.55 8.53
N SER A 172 9.26 -13.61 9.17
CA SER A 172 9.27 -13.73 10.64
C SER A 172 10.72 -13.78 11.14
N PRO A 173 11.15 -12.82 11.99
CA PRO A 173 12.48 -12.88 12.59
C PRO A 173 12.65 -14.01 13.61
N ALA A 174 11.58 -14.74 13.95
CA ALA A 174 11.62 -15.84 14.92
C ALA A 174 12.18 -17.14 14.32
N ASP A 175 11.93 -17.38 13.02
CA ASP A 175 12.29 -18.61 12.33
C ASP A 175 12.81 -18.42 10.90
N GLY A 176 12.81 -17.18 10.38
CA GLY A 176 13.28 -16.85 9.04
C GLY A 176 12.31 -17.28 7.94
N TRP A 177 11.05 -17.58 8.27
CA TRP A 177 10.04 -18.00 7.31
C TRP A 177 9.04 -16.87 6.99
N PRO A 178 8.56 -16.75 5.74
CA PRO A 178 7.50 -15.83 5.35
C PRO A 178 6.22 -16.01 6.17
N VAL A 179 5.54 -14.90 6.45
CA VAL A 179 4.27 -14.86 7.21
C VAL A 179 3.09 -14.59 6.27
N PHE A 180 1.90 -15.13 6.63
CA PHE A 180 0.69 -15.03 5.80
C PHE A 180 -0.59 -14.72 6.61
N HIS A 181 -0.52 -14.51 7.94
CA HIS A 181 -1.74 -14.45 8.76
C HIS A 181 -2.56 -13.15 8.62
N ALA A 182 -1.99 -12.10 8.04
CA ALA A 182 -2.66 -10.83 7.80
C ALA A 182 -2.43 -10.39 6.34
N LEU A 183 -3.49 -9.85 5.76
CA LEU A 183 -3.51 -9.32 4.40
C LEU A 183 -2.90 -7.91 4.41
N THR A 184 -3.44 -7.01 5.25
CA THR A 184 -2.83 -5.71 5.56
C THR A 184 -2.75 -5.43 7.06
N ALA A 185 -1.83 -4.53 7.41
CA ALA A 185 -1.86 -3.76 8.63
C ALA A 185 -1.59 -2.29 8.29
N THR A 186 -2.53 -1.41 8.63
CA THR A 186 -2.38 0.04 8.51
C THR A 186 -2.27 0.65 9.90
N VAL A 187 -1.29 1.54 10.07
CA VAL A 187 -1.02 2.21 11.34
C VAL A 187 -1.02 3.70 11.15
N TYR A 188 -1.75 4.40 12.02
CA TYR A 188 -1.61 5.82 12.26
C TYR A 188 -0.71 6.07 13.48
N ALA A 189 0.20 7.03 13.38
CA ALA A 189 1.03 7.48 14.50
C ALA A 189 1.43 8.96 14.35
N SER A 190 2.04 9.55 15.37
CA SER A 190 2.55 10.93 15.32
C SER A 190 3.71 11.14 14.33
N ASP A 191 4.43 10.07 14.01
CA ASP A 191 5.62 10.08 13.14
C ASP A 191 5.65 8.84 12.25
N ALA A 192 6.28 9.00 11.08
CA ALA A 192 6.24 7.98 10.04
C ALA A 192 7.11 6.77 10.37
N ILE A 193 8.21 6.94 11.11
CA ILE A 193 9.02 5.80 11.55
C ILE A 193 8.25 4.86 12.49
N THR A 194 7.38 5.39 13.36
CA THR A 194 6.50 4.57 14.21
C THR A 194 5.43 3.86 13.40
N ALA A 195 4.77 4.57 12.47
CA ALA A 195 3.76 3.97 11.61
C ALA A 195 4.34 2.81 10.76
N ASP A 196 5.46 3.02 10.05
CA ASP A 196 6.11 2.03 9.17
C ASP A 196 6.59 0.79 9.95
N ALA A 197 7.22 1.02 11.11
CA ALA A 197 7.71 -0.05 11.98
C ALA A 197 6.58 -0.93 12.51
N LEU A 198 5.52 -0.33 13.04
CA LEU A 198 4.40 -1.06 13.62
C LEU A 198 3.56 -1.74 12.54
N ALA A 199 3.33 -1.10 11.38
CA ALA A 199 2.62 -1.74 10.27
C ALA A 199 3.30 -3.05 9.86
N THR A 200 4.63 -3.06 9.75
CA THR A 200 5.38 -4.30 9.47
C THR A 200 5.31 -5.30 10.64
N ALA A 201 5.44 -4.84 11.88
CA ALA A 201 5.38 -5.72 13.05
C ALA A 201 4.02 -6.45 13.17
N LEU A 202 2.92 -5.75 12.89
CA LEU A 202 1.56 -6.29 12.99
C LEU A 202 1.28 -7.39 11.96
N LEU A 203 1.98 -7.41 10.83
CA LEU A 203 1.93 -8.53 9.88
C LEU A 203 2.67 -9.78 10.37
N VAL A 204 3.47 -9.68 11.44
CA VAL A 204 4.23 -10.80 12.02
C VAL A 204 3.62 -11.27 13.34
N MET A 205 2.97 -10.38 14.08
CA MET A 205 2.40 -10.67 15.41
C MET A 205 1.06 -11.37 15.32
N ASP A 206 0.79 -12.24 16.31
CA ASP A 206 -0.57 -12.74 16.53
C ASP A 206 -1.56 -11.58 16.69
N LEU A 207 -2.67 -11.61 15.95
CA LEU A 207 -3.66 -10.53 15.86
C LEU A 207 -3.99 -9.85 17.20
N LYS A 208 -4.42 -10.64 18.21
CA LYS A 208 -4.79 -10.11 19.52
C LYS A 208 -3.61 -9.44 20.24
N ARG A 209 -2.40 -9.99 20.10
CA ARG A 209 -1.20 -9.45 20.72
C ARG A 209 -0.75 -8.17 20.02
N GLY A 210 -0.86 -8.12 18.69
CA GLY A 210 -0.59 -6.94 17.87
C GLY A 210 -1.50 -5.77 18.26
N LEU A 211 -2.82 -5.98 18.26
CA LEU A 211 -3.77 -4.92 18.67
C LEU A 211 -3.53 -4.46 20.11
N ASN A 212 -3.32 -5.38 21.05
CA ASN A 212 -3.01 -5.01 22.44
C ASN A 212 -1.72 -4.21 22.58
N LEU A 213 -0.71 -4.46 21.73
CA LEU A 213 0.50 -3.64 21.70
C LEU A 213 0.16 -2.22 21.28
N VAL A 214 -0.59 -2.04 20.18
CA VAL A 214 -0.95 -0.71 19.68
C VAL A 214 -1.82 0.06 20.68
N GLU A 215 -2.82 -0.59 21.28
CA GLU A 215 -3.66 0.01 22.34
C GLU A 215 -2.86 0.52 23.54
N SER A 216 -1.66 -0.04 23.79
CA SER A 216 -0.79 0.41 24.87
C SER A 216 0.04 1.64 24.54
N LEU A 217 0.04 2.08 23.26
CA LEU A 217 0.84 3.20 22.76
C LEU A 217 -0.03 4.44 22.58
N PRO A 218 0.21 5.51 23.36
CA PRO A 218 -0.56 6.74 23.23
C PRO A 218 -0.44 7.35 21.83
N GLY A 219 -1.58 7.71 21.23
CA GLY A 219 -1.63 8.40 19.94
C GLY A 219 -1.28 7.50 18.74
N VAL A 220 -1.34 6.18 18.90
CA VAL A 220 -1.16 5.21 17.82
C VAL A 220 -2.44 4.41 17.65
N GLU A 221 -2.91 4.28 16.42
CA GLU A 221 -4.09 3.49 16.08
C GLU A 221 -3.76 2.56 14.92
N ALA A 222 -4.42 1.42 14.85
CA ALA A 222 -4.20 0.47 13.77
C ALA A 222 -5.48 -0.24 13.31
N GLU A 223 -5.47 -0.64 12.05
CA GLU A 223 -6.38 -1.62 11.46
C GLU A 223 -5.56 -2.77 10.88
N ILE A 224 -5.99 -3.99 11.16
CA ILE A 224 -5.49 -5.23 10.55
C ILE A 224 -6.64 -5.84 9.76
N VAL A 225 -6.38 -6.16 8.50
CA VAL A 225 -7.29 -6.93 7.66
C VAL A 225 -6.72 -8.34 7.51
N THR A 226 -7.48 -9.35 7.92
CA THR A 226 -7.08 -10.76 7.80
C THR A 226 -7.35 -11.32 6.41
N GLU A 227 -6.84 -12.52 6.10
CA GLU A 227 -7.06 -13.18 4.79
C GLU A 227 -8.54 -13.42 4.46
N ASP A 228 -9.40 -13.56 5.47
CA ASP A 228 -10.86 -13.66 5.31
C ASP A 228 -11.57 -12.30 5.26
N GLU A 229 -10.82 -11.23 4.94
CA GLU A 229 -11.26 -9.84 4.79
C GLU A 229 -11.91 -9.25 6.04
N ARG A 230 -11.68 -9.83 7.22
CA ARG A 230 -12.19 -9.26 8.47
C ARG A 230 -11.32 -8.11 8.93
N HIS A 231 -11.98 -7.01 9.26
CA HIS A 231 -11.35 -5.81 9.79
C HIS A 231 -11.26 -5.88 11.32
N HIS A 232 -10.05 -5.69 11.85
CA HIS A 232 -9.78 -5.66 13.27
C HIS A 232 -9.05 -4.37 13.63
N GLN A 233 -9.65 -3.56 14.49
CA GLN A 233 -9.23 -2.19 14.72
C GLN A 233 -8.95 -1.94 16.20
N THR A 234 -8.03 -1.02 16.48
CA THR A 234 -7.91 -0.42 17.81
C THR A 234 -9.06 0.53 18.10
N SER A 235 -9.28 0.80 19.39
CA SER A 235 -10.46 1.48 19.91
C SER A 235 -10.62 2.92 19.42
N GLY A 236 -9.54 3.63 19.10
CA GLY A 236 -9.57 4.99 18.57
C GLY A 236 -9.59 5.08 17.04
N TRP A 237 -9.35 3.99 16.31
CA TRP A 237 -9.32 3.98 14.84
C TRP A 237 -10.60 4.53 14.21
N GLY A 238 -11.77 4.24 14.80
CA GLY A 238 -13.05 4.75 14.32
C GLY A 238 -13.15 6.28 14.30
N GLY A 239 -12.42 6.97 15.19
CA GLY A 239 -12.35 8.43 15.24
C GLY A 239 -11.48 9.05 14.15
N LEU A 240 -10.70 8.25 13.43
CA LEU A 240 -9.95 8.68 12.25
C LEU A 240 -10.82 8.62 10.99
N LYS A 241 -11.94 7.90 10.99
CA LYS A 241 -12.81 7.84 9.81
C LYS A 241 -13.61 9.14 9.69
N PRO A 242 -13.86 9.64 8.46
CA PRO A 242 -14.71 10.80 8.27
C PRO A 242 -16.11 10.57 8.84
N GLU A 243 -16.70 11.61 9.40
CA GLU A 243 -18.10 11.58 9.84
C GLU A 243 -19.01 11.29 8.64
N GLY A 244 -19.58 10.08 8.58
CA GLY A 244 -20.61 9.74 7.61
C GLY A 244 -21.96 10.31 8.03
N LYS A 245 -22.59 11.11 7.17
CA LYS A 245 -24.07 11.22 7.20
C LYS A 245 -24.63 9.84 6.89
N ALA A 246 -25.55 9.37 7.74
CA ALA A 246 -26.23 8.09 7.58
C ALA A 246 -26.74 7.91 6.14
N THR A 247 -26.28 6.84 5.49
CA THR A 247 -26.71 6.42 4.17
C THR A 247 -28.13 5.86 4.26
N SER A 248 -29.06 6.43 3.51
CA SER A 248 -30.32 5.77 3.19
C SER A 248 -30.02 4.67 2.18
N GLU A 249 -30.31 3.41 2.56
CA GLU A 249 -30.28 2.26 1.66
C GLU A 249 -31.24 2.52 0.48
N ILE A 250 -30.68 2.79 -0.69
CA ILE A 250 -31.39 2.58 -1.95
C ILE A 250 -30.84 1.27 -2.51
N GLU A 251 -31.62 0.20 -2.36
CA GLU A 251 -31.34 -1.09 -2.98
C GLU A 251 -31.41 -0.95 -4.50
N ALA A 252 -30.30 -1.20 -5.18
CA ALA A 252 -30.30 -1.45 -6.63
C ALA A 252 -29.22 -2.48 -7.04
N SER A 253 -29.72 -3.63 -7.51
CA SER A 253 -29.37 -4.38 -8.73
C SER A 253 -27.92 -4.76 -9.09
N TRP A 254 -27.03 -5.04 -8.14
CA TRP A 254 -25.88 -5.88 -8.45
C TRP A 254 -26.35 -7.34 -8.61
N THR A 255 -26.02 -7.99 -9.73
CA THR A 255 -26.40 -9.40 -9.93
C THR A 255 -25.61 -10.26 -8.94
N THR A 256 -26.29 -10.93 -8.02
CA THR A 256 -25.65 -11.82 -7.03
C THR A 256 -24.76 -12.85 -7.73
N GLY A 257 -23.48 -12.94 -7.33
CA GLY A 257 -22.51 -13.88 -7.90
C GLY A 257 -21.76 -13.37 -9.14
N TYR A 258 -22.00 -12.13 -9.59
CA TYR A 258 -21.25 -11.51 -10.68
C TYR A 258 -20.12 -10.64 -10.13
N GLU A 259 -18.98 -10.64 -10.82
CA GLU A 259 -17.80 -9.80 -10.57
C GLU A 259 -17.51 -8.96 -11.81
N PHE A 260 -17.20 -7.66 -11.63
CA PHE A 260 -16.57 -6.84 -12.66
C PHE A 260 -15.07 -6.78 -12.37
N SER A 261 -14.26 -7.47 -13.17
CA SER A 261 -12.81 -7.56 -12.98
C SER A 261 -12.05 -6.97 -14.17
N ILE A 262 -10.93 -6.32 -13.89
CA ILE A 262 -10.02 -5.74 -14.87
C ILE A 262 -8.64 -6.29 -14.58
N GLU A 263 -8.11 -7.14 -15.45
CA GLU A 263 -6.75 -7.65 -15.37
C GLU A 263 -5.90 -6.88 -16.37
N PHE A 264 -4.74 -6.35 -15.98
CA PHE A 264 -3.82 -5.69 -16.89
C PHE A 264 -2.37 -5.85 -16.48
N GLU A 265 -1.45 -5.78 -17.43
CA GLU A 265 -0.02 -5.83 -17.16
C GLU A 265 0.61 -4.44 -17.20
N ILE A 266 1.51 -4.14 -16.27
CA ILE A 266 2.51 -3.07 -16.44
C ILE A 266 3.82 -3.75 -16.84
N PRO A 267 4.27 -3.59 -18.10
CA PRO A 267 5.47 -4.28 -18.59
C PRO A 267 6.71 -3.86 -17.80
N ASP A 268 7.56 -4.83 -17.44
CA ASP A 268 8.92 -4.53 -16.99
C ASP A 268 9.78 -4.17 -18.21
N GLN A 269 10.46 -3.03 -18.18
CA GLN A 269 11.27 -2.56 -19.31
C GLN A 269 12.75 -2.53 -18.93
N ASP A 270 13.57 -3.23 -19.71
CA ASP A 270 15.02 -3.28 -19.54
C ASP A 270 15.67 -2.00 -20.08
N ILE A 271 15.40 -0.88 -19.41
CA ILE A 271 16.03 0.42 -19.64
C ILE A 271 16.70 0.91 -18.35
N ALA A 272 17.81 1.64 -18.50
CA ALA A 272 18.49 2.25 -17.36
C ALA A 272 17.53 3.23 -16.66
N ASP A 273 17.46 3.14 -15.32
CA ASP A 273 16.60 3.97 -14.49
C ASP A 273 15.09 3.87 -14.83
N TYR A 274 14.62 2.66 -15.20
CA TYR A 274 13.19 2.42 -15.40
C TYR A 274 12.39 2.69 -14.12
N GLU A 275 11.53 3.71 -14.17
CA GLU A 275 10.47 3.94 -13.21
C GLU A 275 9.15 3.51 -13.86
N ARG A 276 8.34 2.76 -13.11
CA ARG A 276 7.02 2.33 -13.58
C ARG A 276 6.14 3.54 -13.95
N PRO A 277 5.23 3.41 -14.92
CA PRO A 277 4.30 4.49 -15.25
C PRO A 277 3.38 4.84 -14.08
N TYR A 278 2.93 6.09 -14.09
CA TYR A 278 1.85 6.61 -13.27
C TYR A 278 0.54 6.14 -13.87
N VAL A 279 -0.25 5.36 -13.14
CA VAL A 279 -1.47 4.74 -13.65
C VAL A 279 -2.71 5.36 -13.02
N ALA A 280 -3.71 5.69 -13.83
CA ALA A 280 -5.05 6.06 -13.39
C ALA A 280 -6.09 5.12 -14.04
N VAL A 281 -6.89 4.44 -13.22
CA VAL A 281 -8.02 3.63 -13.68
C VAL A 281 -9.30 4.15 -13.03
N TRP A 282 -10.33 4.41 -13.81
CA TRP A 282 -11.60 4.91 -13.29
C TRP A 282 -12.79 4.53 -14.17
N ILE A 283 -13.97 4.59 -13.58
CA ILE A 283 -15.26 4.41 -14.24
C ILE A 283 -15.98 5.75 -14.33
N ALA A 284 -16.55 6.01 -15.50
CA ALA A 284 -17.42 7.13 -15.76
C ALA A 284 -18.79 6.66 -16.26
N ASP A 285 -19.82 7.48 -16.08
CA ASP A 285 -21.13 7.26 -16.71
C ASP A 285 -21.10 7.62 -18.22
N LYS A 286 -22.20 7.37 -18.92
CA LYS A 286 -22.36 7.74 -20.35
C LYS A 286 -22.12 9.24 -20.65
N ASP A 287 -22.38 10.10 -19.67
CA ASP A 287 -22.19 11.55 -19.75
C ASP A 287 -20.75 11.95 -19.36
N ARG A 288 -19.91 10.94 -19.07
CA ARG A 288 -18.50 11.01 -18.69
C ARG A 288 -18.26 11.71 -17.36
N ASN A 289 -19.23 11.67 -16.45
CA ASN A 289 -19.06 12.05 -15.06
C ASN A 289 -18.35 10.92 -14.30
N LEU A 290 -17.47 11.29 -13.36
CA LEU A 290 -16.79 10.31 -12.51
C LEU A 290 -17.81 9.54 -11.67
N VAL A 291 -17.77 8.21 -11.80
CA VAL A 291 -18.56 7.27 -11.00
C VAL A 291 -17.71 6.72 -9.87
N ARG A 292 -16.56 6.14 -10.22
CA ARG A 292 -15.67 5.46 -9.28
C ARG A 292 -14.24 5.56 -9.76
N ILE A 293 -13.33 6.06 -8.94
CA ILE A 293 -11.90 5.81 -9.15
C ILE A 293 -11.67 4.33 -8.85
N LEU A 294 -10.85 3.63 -9.60
CA LEU A 294 -10.44 2.25 -9.31
C LEU A 294 -8.96 2.17 -8.98
N MET A 295 -8.12 3.00 -9.58
CA MET A 295 -6.71 3.07 -9.23
C MET A 295 -6.08 4.43 -9.48
N LEU A 296 -5.20 4.83 -8.58
CA LEU A 296 -4.21 5.89 -8.79
C LEU A 296 -2.85 5.42 -8.28
N ALA A 297 -1.95 5.07 -9.18
CA ALA A 297 -0.60 4.60 -8.89
C ALA A 297 0.42 5.66 -9.31
N GLY A 298 1.23 6.16 -8.38
CA GLY A 298 2.24 7.17 -8.66
C GLY A 298 2.76 7.83 -7.39
N GLN A 299 3.99 8.33 -7.38
CA GLN A 299 4.61 8.90 -6.17
C GLN A 299 4.65 10.44 -6.17
N GLN A 300 4.78 11.08 -7.33
CA GLN A 300 4.83 12.54 -7.45
C GLN A 300 3.60 13.09 -8.18
N ALA A 301 2.92 14.05 -7.55
CA ALA A 301 1.72 14.68 -8.13
C ALA A 301 1.97 15.21 -9.56
N ARG A 302 3.12 15.84 -9.83
CA ARG A 302 3.46 16.42 -11.14
C ARG A 302 3.35 15.43 -12.31
N TRP A 303 3.70 14.17 -12.06
CA TRP A 303 3.70 13.14 -13.10
C TRP A 303 2.34 12.47 -13.22
N MET A 304 1.55 12.45 -12.14
CA MET A 304 0.14 12.11 -12.21
C MET A 304 -0.65 13.11 -13.07
N GLU A 305 -0.20 14.37 -13.17
CA GLU A 305 -0.79 15.37 -14.08
C GLU A 305 -0.57 15.04 -15.56
N GLU A 306 0.40 14.18 -15.89
CA GLU A 306 0.66 13.74 -17.27
C GLU A 306 -0.35 12.70 -17.77
N ASN A 307 -1.10 12.07 -16.86
CA ASN A 307 -2.37 11.41 -17.19
C ASN A 307 -3.41 12.48 -17.54
N TYR A 308 -3.30 13.08 -18.73
CA TYR A 308 -4.03 14.29 -19.08
C TYR A 308 -5.55 14.08 -19.23
N TYR A 309 -6.02 12.88 -19.59
CA TYR A 309 -7.46 12.59 -19.65
C TYR A 309 -8.07 12.63 -18.25
N TRP A 310 -7.39 11.96 -17.32
CA TRP A 310 -7.69 11.99 -15.90
C TRP A 310 -7.58 13.40 -15.32
N HIS A 311 -6.39 14.01 -15.41
CA HIS A 311 -6.06 15.26 -14.74
C HIS A 311 -6.96 16.42 -15.19
N ARG A 312 -7.22 16.56 -16.50
CA ARG A 312 -8.04 17.66 -17.02
C ARG A 312 -9.48 17.63 -16.50
N ARG A 313 -10.04 16.44 -16.26
CA ARG A 313 -11.44 16.28 -15.82
C ARG A 313 -11.56 16.19 -14.32
N PHE A 314 -10.68 15.44 -13.70
CA PHE A 314 -10.83 15.00 -12.31
C PHE A 314 -9.66 15.39 -11.43
N GLY A 315 -8.53 15.91 -11.94
CA GLY A 315 -7.39 16.30 -11.11
C GLY A 315 -7.75 17.21 -9.92
N ARG A 316 -8.65 18.18 -10.14
CA ARG A 316 -9.16 19.06 -9.08
C ARG A 316 -10.20 18.42 -8.14
N LYS A 317 -11.00 17.46 -8.64
CA LYS A 317 -12.07 16.78 -7.87
C LYS A 317 -11.51 15.59 -7.09
N ALA A 318 -10.59 14.82 -7.67
CA ALA A 318 -9.88 13.73 -7.01
C ALA A 318 -8.97 14.24 -5.88
N GLY A 319 -8.25 15.36 -6.10
CA GLY A 319 -7.52 16.05 -5.03
C GLY A 319 -8.42 16.65 -3.94
N SER A 320 -9.75 16.69 -4.14
CA SER A 320 -10.72 17.05 -3.08
C SER A 320 -11.34 15.82 -2.40
N LEU A 321 -11.17 14.61 -2.95
CA LEU A 321 -11.72 13.37 -2.38
C LEU A 321 -10.70 12.67 -1.48
N VAL A 322 -9.42 12.70 -1.87
CA VAL A 322 -8.29 12.08 -1.18
C VAL A 322 -7.02 12.89 -1.45
N ASP A 323 -6.26 13.23 -0.41
CA ASP A 323 -4.99 13.97 -0.51
C ASP A 323 -3.79 13.05 -0.76
N ALA A 324 -3.86 11.79 -0.32
CA ALA A 324 -2.89 10.73 -0.64
C ALA A 324 -3.45 9.31 -0.42
N ILE A 325 -2.84 8.31 -1.07
CA ILE A 325 -3.16 6.90 -0.89
C ILE A 325 -2.02 6.21 -0.13
N SER A 326 -2.36 5.49 0.94
CA SER A 326 -1.47 4.60 1.67
C SER A 326 -1.71 3.15 1.30
N GLY A 327 -0.65 2.44 0.92
CA GLY A 327 -0.68 1.04 0.49
C GLY A 327 0.72 0.48 0.21
N PRO A 328 0.91 -0.84 0.08
CA PRO A 328 2.23 -1.42 -0.15
C PRO A 328 2.82 -1.03 -1.52
N THR A 329 4.13 -0.75 -1.56
CA THR A 329 4.86 -0.50 -2.81
C THR A 329 4.88 -1.75 -3.71
N ARG A 330 4.60 -1.60 -5.02
CA ARG A 330 4.53 -2.71 -6.00
C ARG A 330 5.52 -2.57 -7.16
N ARG A 331 6.03 -3.70 -7.67
CA ARG A 331 6.87 -3.81 -8.89
C ARG A 331 6.02 -3.82 -10.20
N PRO A 332 6.62 -3.65 -11.38
CA PRO A 332 5.98 -4.01 -12.66
C PRO A 332 5.48 -5.46 -12.65
N GLY A 333 4.49 -5.78 -13.48
CA GLY A 333 3.88 -7.12 -13.56
C GLY A 333 2.36 -7.09 -13.79
N GLN A 334 1.67 -8.19 -13.49
CA GLN A 334 0.22 -8.35 -13.66
C GLN A 334 -0.55 -7.67 -12.52
N TYR A 335 -1.63 -6.97 -12.83
CA TYR A 335 -2.58 -6.27 -11.96
C TYR A 335 -3.95 -6.88 -12.21
N LYS A 336 -4.76 -7.06 -11.17
CA LYS A 336 -6.21 -7.26 -11.28
C LYS A 336 -6.88 -6.07 -10.57
N LEU A 337 -8.12 -5.72 -10.86
CA LEU A 337 -8.93 -4.73 -10.15
C LEU A 337 -10.35 -5.27 -10.13
N VAL A 338 -11.08 -5.08 -9.03
CA VAL A 338 -12.51 -5.42 -8.95
C VAL A 338 -13.35 -4.18 -8.68
N TRP A 339 -14.46 -4.05 -9.40
CA TRP A 339 -15.49 -3.06 -9.11
C TRP A 339 -16.76 -3.75 -8.59
N ASP A 340 -17.27 -3.23 -7.47
CA ASP A 340 -18.44 -3.73 -6.74
C ASP A 340 -19.75 -3.02 -7.13
N GLY A 341 -19.72 -2.21 -8.19
CA GLY A 341 -20.87 -1.42 -8.64
C GLY A 341 -21.19 -0.22 -7.77
N ARG A 342 -20.25 0.23 -6.94
CA ARG A 342 -20.44 1.42 -6.11
C ARG A 342 -19.73 2.62 -6.67
N THR A 343 -20.34 3.78 -6.45
CA THR A 343 -19.72 5.08 -6.65
C THR A 343 -18.63 5.31 -5.61
N ASP A 344 -17.85 6.36 -5.85
CA ASP A 344 -16.90 6.92 -4.88
C ASP A 344 -17.56 7.16 -3.50
N ASP A 345 -18.79 7.69 -3.46
CA ASP A 345 -19.52 7.99 -2.21
C ASP A 345 -20.22 6.77 -1.58
N GLY A 346 -19.94 5.55 -2.06
CA GLY A 346 -20.51 4.30 -1.53
C GLY A 346 -21.95 3.99 -1.97
N HIS A 347 -22.57 4.86 -2.77
CA HIS A 347 -23.89 4.58 -3.38
C HIS A 347 -23.76 3.55 -4.49
N THR A 348 -24.70 2.62 -4.59
CA THR A 348 -24.79 1.67 -5.71
C THR A 348 -25.19 2.38 -7.01
N VAL A 349 -24.69 1.88 -8.13
CA VAL A 349 -25.09 2.35 -9.46
C VAL A 349 -26.11 1.39 -10.10
N GLY A 350 -27.02 1.94 -10.90
CA GLY A 350 -28.04 1.15 -11.60
C GLY A 350 -27.56 0.55 -12.92
N PRO A 351 -28.36 -0.29 -13.59
CA PRO A 351 -28.07 -0.78 -14.93
C PRO A 351 -27.96 0.39 -15.91
N GLY A 352 -27.02 0.31 -16.86
CA GLY A 352 -26.78 1.40 -17.78
C GLY A 352 -25.44 1.31 -18.49
N GLU A 353 -25.17 2.31 -19.33
CA GLU A 353 -23.91 2.45 -20.05
C GLU A 353 -22.88 3.18 -19.19
N TYR A 354 -21.69 2.60 -19.12
CA TYR A 354 -20.54 3.10 -18.40
C TYR A 354 -19.29 3.01 -19.26
N ILE A 355 -18.25 3.70 -18.83
CA ILE A 355 -16.97 3.74 -19.51
C ILE A 355 -15.89 3.45 -18.48
N LEU A 356 -15.16 2.36 -18.68
CA LEU A 356 -13.90 2.11 -18.00
C LEU A 356 -12.78 2.85 -18.73
N HIS A 357 -11.91 3.51 -18.00
CA HIS A 357 -10.71 4.14 -18.51
C HIS A 357 -9.47 3.58 -17.81
N LEU A 358 -8.41 3.31 -18.58
CA LEU A 358 -7.08 3.01 -18.09
C LEU A 358 -6.11 4.00 -18.72
N GLU A 359 -5.33 4.70 -17.91
CA GLU A 359 -4.35 5.69 -18.36
C GLU A 359 -3.02 5.43 -17.67
N ALA A 360 -1.91 5.49 -18.42
CA ALA A 360 -0.56 5.29 -17.93
C ALA A 360 0.39 6.33 -18.53
N ALA A 361 1.17 7.01 -17.69
CA ALA A 361 2.16 7.99 -18.10
C ALA A 361 3.50 7.76 -17.39
N ARG A 362 4.58 7.53 -18.13
CA ARG A 362 5.92 7.35 -17.54
C ARG A 362 6.68 8.66 -17.43
N GLU A 363 7.45 8.84 -16.35
CA GLU A 363 8.32 10.01 -16.19
C GLU A 363 9.27 10.13 -17.38
N HIS A 364 9.17 11.22 -18.15
CA HIS A 364 9.94 11.41 -19.39
C HIS A 364 9.75 10.29 -20.45
N GLY A 365 8.67 9.51 -20.34
CA GLY A 365 8.38 8.38 -21.20
C GLY A 365 7.15 8.60 -22.08
N GLU A 366 6.50 7.50 -22.45
CA GLU A 366 5.28 7.57 -23.26
C GLU A 366 4.03 7.68 -22.37
N HIS A 367 2.93 8.02 -23.03
CA HIS A 367 1.60 8.08 -22.46
C HIS A 367 0.70 7.14 -23.24
N GLN A 368 -0.12 6.39 -22.52
CA GLN A 368 -1.12 5.49 -23.09
C GLN A 368 -2.47 5.70 -22.39
N HIS A 369 -3.53 5.73 -23.18
CA HIS A 369 -4.91 5.80 -22.68
C HIS A 369 -5.78 4.82 -23.45
N GLU A 370 -6.45 3.95 -22.70
CA GLU A 370 -7.42 2.99 -23.21
C GLU A 370 -8.78 3.22 -22.56
N SER A 371 -9.85 2.87 -23.28
CA SER A 371 -11.19 2.92 -22.72
C SER A 371 -12.11 1.84 -23.27
N VAL A 372 -12.92 1.27 -22.39
CA VAL A 372 -13.92 0.25 -22.72
C VAL A 372 -15.30 0.79 -22.35
N THR A 373 -16.17 0.93 -23.35
CA THR A 373 -17.59 1.20 -23.08
C THR A 373 -18.28 -0.12 -22.82
N PHE A 374 -19.05 -0.20 -21.73
CA PHE A 374 -19.76 -1.40 -21.34
C PHE A 374 -21.14 -1.09 -20.80
N THR A 375 -22.02 -2.10 -20.82
CA THR A 375 -23.37 -1.99 -20.27
C THR A 375 -23.48 -2.88 -19.05
N LEU A 376 -23.73 -2.27 -17.89
CA LEU A 376 -24.05 -3.00 -16.68
C LEU A 376 -25.49 -3.54 -16.82
N SER A 377 -25.61 -4.86 -16.96
CA SER A 377 -26.89 -5.55 -17.17
C SER A 377 -26.86 -6.95 -16.54
N ALA A 378 -27.82 -7.81 -16.86
CA ALA A 378 -27.77 -9.23 -16.45
C ALA A 378 -26.84 -10.08 -17.34
N ASP A 379 -26.43 -9.56 -18.50
CA ASP A 379 -25.61 -10.28 -19.46
C ASP A 379 -24.12 -10.14 -19.13
N ALA A 380 -23.40 -11.26 -19.17
CA ALA A 380 -21.95 -11.29 -19.01
C ALA A 380 -21.25 -10.76 -20.27
N PHE A 381 -20.08 -10.17 -20.10
CA PHE A 381 -19.20 -9.77 -21.20
C PHE A 381 -17.73 -9.99 -20.87
N ASN A 382 -16.92 -10.07 -21.93
CA ASN A 382 -15.48 -10.01 -21.86
C ASN A 382 -14.97 -9.05 -22.94
N HIS A 383 -13.94 -8.27 -22.62
CA HIS A 383 -13.26 -7.37 -23.54
C HIS A 383 -11.75 -7.51 -23.37
N GLU A 384 -11.03 -7.60 -24.48
CA GLU A 384 -9.56 -7.68 -24.48
C GLU A 384 -9.00 -6.46 -25.20
N ILE A 385 -7.95 -5.86 -24.63
CA ILE A 385 -7.17 -4.80 -25.26
C ILE A 385 -5.75 -5.33 -25.47
N GLU A 386 -5.29 -5.23 -26.72
CA GLU A 386 -3.95 -5.64 -27.11
C GLU A 386 -2.89 -4.82 -26.37
N PRO A 387 -1.73 -5.42 -26.05
CA PRO A 387 -0.66 -4.74 -25.34
C PRO A 387 -0.13 -3.53 -26.13
N GLY A 388 0.03 -2.42 -25.43
CA GLY A 388 0.76 -1.23 -25.87
C GLY A 388 2.12 -1.11 -25.18
N ASN A 389 2.64 0.11 -25.15
CA ASN A 389 3.99 0.39 -24.65
C ASN A 389 4.05 0.59 -23.13
N GLU A 390 3.00 1.14 -22.51
CA GLU A 390 2.95 1.42 -21.06
C GLU A 390 1.96 0.50 -20.33
N LEU A 391 0.94 0.02 -21.03
CA LEU A 391 0.01 -1.02 -20.58
C LEU A 391 0.21 -2.26 -21.45
N GLY A 392 0.46 -3.40 -20.83
CA GLY A 392 0.43 -4.70 -21.50
C GLY A 392 -1.00 -5.15 -21.76
N HIS A 393 -1.22 -6.46 -21.87
CA HIS A 393 -2.54 -7.00 -22.19
C HIS A 393 -3.57 -6.62 -21.12
N VAL A 394 -4.75 -6.15 -21.51
CA VAL A 394 -5.85 -5.81 -20.59
C VAL A 394 -7.06 -6.70 -20.87
N SER A 395 -7.57 -7.40 -19.85
CA SER A 395 -8.80 -8.18 -19.89
C SER A 395 -9.84 -7.56 -18.96
N VAL A 396 -11.03 -7.29 -19.47
CA VAL A 396 -12.15 -6.71 -18.73
C VAL A 396 -13.32 -7.68 -18.79
N ARG A 397 -13.68 -8.25 -17.63
CA ARG A 397 -14.73 -9.25 -17.52
C ARG A 397 -15.83 -8.77 -16.59
N PHE A 398 -17.06 -9.03 -16.98
CA PHE A 398 -18.23 -8.96 -16.11
C PHE A 398 -19.01 -10.26 -16.24
N GLY A 399 -19.21 -10.99 -15.15
CA GLY A 399 -19.93 -12.27 -15.19
C GLY A 399 -19.78 -13.09 -13.91
N SER A 400 -20.34 -14.30 -13.92
CA SER A 400 -20.27 -15.25 -12.80
C SER A 400 -18.83 -15.54 -12.38
N THR A 401 -18.60 -15.63 -11.06
CA THR A 401 -17.32 -16.00 -10.44
C THR A 401 -17.07 -17.51 -10.40
N ASP A 402 -18.08 -18.33 -10.75
CA ASP A 402 -18.04 -19.80 -10.77
C ASP A 402 -17.31 -20.41 -11.98
#